data_AF-A0A447TQ12-F1
#
_entry.id   AF-A0A447TQ12-F1
#
_cell.length_a   1.000
_cell.length_b   1.000
_cell.length_c   1.000
_cell.angle_alpha   90.00
_cell.angle_beta   90.00
_cell.angle_gamma   90.00
#
_symmetry.space_group_name_H-M   'P 1'
#
loop_
_entity.id
_entity.type
_entity.pdbx_description
1 polymer ?
#
loop_
_entity_poly.entity_id
_entity_poly.type
_entity_poly.pdbx_seq_one_letter_code
_entity_poly.pdbx_strand_id
1 'polypeptide(L)'
;MAMVQPKSQKLRLLITHLGLLIFIAAIMFPLLMVIAISLREGNFATGSLIPDKISWEHWRLALGFSVEHADGRVTPPPFPVLLWLWNSVKIAGITAIGIVALSTTCAYAFARMRFPGKATLLKGMLIFQMFSGGFVSGSAVCVYLIAWDNTFHLSV
;
A
#
# COMPACT_ATOMS: atom_id res chain seq x y z
N MET A 1 -5.68 -6.54 -40.29
CA MET A 1 -6.26 -5.40 -41.03
C MET A 1 -6.37 -4.23 -40.06
N ALA A 2 -5.82 -3.05 -40.42
CA ALA A 2 -5.95 -1.85 -39.59
C ALA A 2 -7.40 -1.33 -39.65
N MET A 3 -8.03 -1.20 -38.49
CA MET A 3 -9.39 -0.68 -38.36
C MET A 3 -9.41 0.81 -38.73
N VAL A 4 -10.17 1.20 -39.76
CA VAL A 4 -10.32 2.59 -40.18
C VAL A 4 -11.11 3.34 -39.11
N GLN A 5 -10.48 4.30 -38.45
CA GLN A 5 -11.10 5.05 -37.35
C GLN A 5 -12.07 6.13 -37.88
N PRO A 6 -13.32 6.18 -37.40
CA PRO A 6 -14.29 7.20 -37.84
C PRO A 6 -13.89 8.62 -37.40
N LYS A 7 -14.27 9.64 -38.19
CA LYS A 7 -13.92 11.05 -37.94
C LYS A 7 -14.37 11.58 -36.57
N SER A 8 -15.45 11.03 -36.01
CA SER A 8 -15.98 11.32 -34.66
C SER A 8 -15.10 10.79 -33.51
N GLN A 9 -14.12 9.92 -33.80
CA GLN A 9 -13.24 9.38 -32.76
C GLN A 9 -12.36 10.43 -32.08
N LYS A 10 -11.92 11.47 -32.80
CA LYS A 10 -11.07 12.51 -32.19
C LYS A 10 -11.79 13.23 -31.04
N LEU A 11 -13.08 13.50 -31.20
CA LEU A 11 -13.91 14.11 -30.16
C LEU A 11 -14.15 13.16 -29.00
N ARG A 12 -14.50 11.89 -29.29
CA ARG A 12 -14.68 10.87 -28.24
C ARG A 12 -13.39 10.66 -27.44
N LEU A 13 -12.25 10.60 -28.12
CA LEU A 13 -10.94 10.46 -27.52
C LEU A 13 -10.61 11.68 -26.65
N LEU A 14 -10.87 12.91 -27.11
CA LEU A 14 -10.69 14.13 -26.32
C LEU A 14 -11.54 14.11 -25.05
N ILE A 15 -12.84 13.77 -25.16
CA ILE A 15 -13.75 13.69 -24.02
C ILE A 15 -13.29 12.62 -23.03
N THR A 16 -12.85 11.44 -23.51
CA THR A 16 -12.30 10.39 -22.64
C THR A 16 -11.02 10.85 -21.95
N HIS A 17 -10.11 11.56 -22.63
CA HIS A 17 -8.89 12.08 -22.01
C HIS A 17 -9.21 13.15 -20.96
N LEU A 18 -10.10 14.10 -21.25
CA LEU A 18 -10.53 15.11 -20.29
C LEU A 18 -11.22 14.47 -19.07
N GLY A 19 -12.09 13.49 -19.30
CA GLY A 19 -12.73 12.73 -18.23
C GLY A 19 -11.73 11.97 -17.36
N LEU A 20 -10.75 11.29 -17.99
CA LEU A 20 -9.67 10.61 -17.28
C LEU A 20 -8.79 11.58 -16.49
N LEU A 21 -8.45 12.74 -17.05
CA LEU A 21 -7.65 13.75 -16.34
C LEU A 21 -8.37 14.29 -15.11
N ILE A 22 -9.66 14.59 -15.21
CA ILE A 22 -10.47 15.03 -14.05
C ILE A 22 -10.56 13.91 -13.01
N PHE A 23 -10.76 12.67 -13.45
CA PHE A 23 -10.81 11.52 -12.54
C PHE A 23 -9.47 11.30 -11.82
N ILE A 24 -8.35 11.36 -12.55
CA ILE A 24 -7.00 11.28 -11.99
C ILE A 24 -6.78 12.42 -10.98
N ALA A 25 -7.15 13.65 -11.31
CA ALA A 25 -7.03 14.78 -10.39
C ALA A 25 -7.82 14.55 -9.09
N ALA A 26 -9.03 14.00 -9.18
CA ALA A 26 -9.86 13.71 -8.01
C ALA A 26 -9.25 12.63 -7.09
N ILE A 27 -8.72 11.53 -7.65
CA ILE A 27 -8.09 10.46 -6.84
C ILE A 27 -6.70 10.86 -6.33
N MET A 28 -5.97 11.72 -7.06
CA MET A 28 -4.64 12.18 -6.66
C MET A 28 -4.70 13.23 -5.54
N PHE A 29 -5.78 13.99 -5.42
CA PHE A 29 -5.93 15.03 -4.40
C PHE A 29 -5.62 14.56 -2.96
N PRO A 30 -6.22 13.46 -2.44
CA PRO A 30 -5.87 12.97 -1.10
C PRO A 30 -4.41 12.48 -1.00
N LEU A 31 -3.83 11.91 -2.06
CA LEU A 31 -2.42 11.49 -2.07
C LEU A 31 -1.47 12.69 -2.03
N LEU A 32 -1.79 13.76 -2.76
CA LEU A 32 -1.03 15.01 -2.73
C LEU A 32 -1.09 15.67 -1.35
N MET A 33 -2.23 15.59 -0.64
CA MET A 33 -2.33 16.04 0.75
C MET A 33 -1.38 15.26 1.67
N VAL A 34 -1.27 13.93 1.52
CA VAL A 34 -0.31 13.13 2.31
C VAL A 34 1.13 13.53 2.03
N ILE A 35 1.48 13.77 0.76
CA ILE A 35 2.82 14.25 0.39
C ILE A 35 3.08 15.64 0.97
N ALA A 36 2.10 16.55 0.92
CA ALA A 36 2.21 17.89 1.48
C ALA A 36 2.44 17.87 3.00
N ILE A 37 1.78 16.95 3.73
CA ILE A 37 2.02 16.75 5.17
C ILE A 37 3.45 16.25 5.41
N SER A 38 3.96 15.33 4.58
CA SER A 38 5.33 14.80 4.72
C SER A 38 6.44 15.85 4.53
N LEU A 39 6.16 16.92 3.79
CA LEU A 39 7.11 17.99 3.45
C LEU A 39 6.93 19.25 4.33
N ARG A 40 5.97 19.24 5.26
CA ARG A 40 5.70 20.37 6.16
C ARG A 40 6.69 20.36 7.33
N GLU A 41 7.03 21.54 7.83
CA GLU A 41 7.77 21.71 9.09
C GLU A 41 6.84 21.46 10.29
N GLY A 42 7.20 20.51 11.18
CA GLY A 42 6.37 20.09 12.32
C GLY A 42 5.25 19.09 12.00
N ASN A 43 4.49 18.67 13.01
CA ASN A 43 3.46 17.62 12.92
C ASN A 43 2.03 18.23 12.87
N PHE A 44 1.69 18.86 11.75
CA PHE A 44 0.35 19.43 11.54
C PHE A 44 -0.43 18.63 10.50
N ALA A 45 -1.57 18.08 10.92
CA ALA A 45 -2.46 17.29 10.07
C ALA A 45 -3.33 18.15 9.12
N THR A 46 -3.41 19.46 9.35
CA THR A 46 -4.24 20.39 8.59
C THR A 46 -3.42 21.58 8.10
N GLY A 47 -3.65 22.00 6.85
CA GLY A 47 -3.02 23.18 6.26
C GLY A 47 -3.15 23.25 4.74
N SER A 48 -2.57 24.30 4.14
CA SER A 48 -2.56 24.55 2.70
C SER A 48 -1.95 23.40 1.89
N LEU A 49 -2.45 23.17 0.67
CA LEU A 49 -1.97 22.10 -0.24
C LEU A 49 -0.46 22.23 -0.57
N ILE A 50 0.06 23.46 -0.59
CA ILE A 50 1.49 23.76 -0.67
C ILE A 50 1.89 24.37 0.69
N PRO A 51 2.79 23.73 1.47
CA PRO A 51 3.23 24.28 2.75
C PRO A 51 3.96 25.62 2.57
N ASP A 52 3.67 26.60 3.44
CA ASP A 52 4.34 27.91 3.42
C ASP A 52 5.85 27.81 3.76
N LYS A 53 6.22 26.74 4.47
CA LYS A 53 7.61 26.35 4.78
C LYS A 53 7.82 24.88 4.43
N ILE A 54 8.76 24.62 3.53
CA ILE A 54 9.13 23.27 3.09
C ILE A 54 10.27 22.80 3.98
N SER A 55 10.07 21.69 4.70
CA SER A 55 11.10 21.03 5.52
C SER A 55 11.40 19.63 4.97
N TRP A 56 12.70 19.31 4.92
CA TRP A 56 13.21 17.98 4.53
C TRP A 56 13.58 17.12 5.74
N GLU A 57 13.29 17.57 6.96
CA GLU A 57 13.67 16.88 8.20
C GLU A 57 13.02 15.49 8.29
N HIS A 58 11.72 15.37 7.98
CA HIS A 58 11.01 14.09 8.00
C HIS A 58 11.61 13.06 7.04
N TRP A 59 11.97 13.48 5.83
CA TRP A 59 12.59 12.61 4.82
C TRP A 59 14.03 12.25 5.18
N ARG A 60 14.81 13.19 5.74
CA ARG A 60 16.17 12.93 6.22
C ARG A 60 16.17 11.91 7.35
N LEU A 61 15.29 12.07 8.33
CA LEU A 61 15.13 11.12 9.44
C LEU A 61 14.67 9.73 8.94
N ALA A 62 13.71 9.68 8.00
CA ALA A 62 13.23 8.42 7.42
C ALA A 62 14.30 7.68 6.59
N LEU A 63 15.21 8.42 5.94
CA LEU A 63 16.32 7.85 5.18
C LEU A 63 17.54 7.52 6.07
N GLY A 64 17.49 7.82 7.36
CA GLY A 64 18.56 7.51 8.32
C GLY A 64 19.66 8.57 8.40
N PHE A 65 19.45 9.77 7.85
CA PHE A 65 20.37 10.89 8.01
C PHE A 65 20.08 11.64 9.32
N SER A 66 21.13 11.97 10.07
CA SER A 66 21.03 12.86 11.24
C SER A 66 20.65 14.27 10.80
N VAL A 67 19.72 14.88 11.52
CA VAL A 67 19.29 16.27 11.27
C VAL A 67 19.90 17.16 12.34
N GLU A 68 20.64 18.18 11.91
CA GLU A 68 21.09 19.25 12.79
C GLU A 68 20.01 20.34 12.83
N HIS A 69 19.39 20.53 14.00
CA HIS A 69 18.42 21.60 14.19
C HIS A 69 19.11 22.95 14.34
N ALA A 70 18.38 24.04 14.10
CA ALA A 70 18.87 25.41 14.26
C ALA A 70 19.43 25.73 15.66
N ASP A 71 19.07 24.93 16.67
CA ASP A 71 19.55 25.02 18.06
C ASP A 71 20.90 24.31 18.29
N GLY A 72 21.57 23.81 17.24
CA GLY A 72 22.86 23.11 17.33
C GLY A 72 22.79 21.68 17.87
N ARG A 73 21.57 21.15 18.09
CA ARG A 73 21.34 19.77 18.52
C ARG A 73 21.23 18.85 17.31
N VAL A 74 22.08 17.83 17.27
CA VAL A 74 22.01 16.75 16.28
C VAL A 74 21.05 15.69 16.81
N THR A 75 19.90 15.50 16.15
CA THR A 75 19.02 14.38 16.46
C THR A 75 19.43 13.18 15.62
N PRO A 76 19.94 12.09 16.25
CA PRO A 76 20.16 10.84 15.52
C PRO A 76 18.80 10.27 15.10
N PRO A 77 18.74 9.50 14.00
CA PRO A 77 17.50 8.89 13.55
C PRO A 77 16.96 7.96 14.65
N PRO A 78 15.76 8.23 15.20
CA PRO A 78 15.21 7.44 16.31
C PRO A 78 14.78 6.04 15.87
N PHE A 79 14.53 5.84 14.57
CA PHE A 79 13.96 4.62 14.02
C PHE A 79 14.64 4.21 12.70
N PRO A 80 15.00 2.93 12.52
CA PRO A 80 15.57 2.43 11.26
C PRO A 80 14.46 2.14 10.23
N VAL A 81 13.81 3.19 9.72
CA VAL A 81 12.66 3.08 8.80
C VAL A 81 13.01 2.31 7.52
N LEU A 82 14.24 2.45 7.01
CA LEU A 82 14.71 1.73 5.82
C LEU A 82 14.79 0.21 6.05
N LEU A 83 15.20 -0.21 7.25
CA LEU A 83 15.19 -1.61 7.64
C LEU A 83 13.76 -2.15 7.70
N TRP A 84 12.81 -1.35 8.21
CA TRP A 84 11.40 -1.74 8.28
C TRP A 84 10.81 -1.91 6.89
N LEU A 85 11.10 -0.97 5.98
CA LEU A 85 10.70 -1.07 4.59
C LEU A 85 11.24 -2.36 3.96
N TRP A 86 12.51 -2.69 4.19
CA TRP A 86 13.12 -3.91 3.67
C TRP A 86 12.48 -5.18 4.25
N ASN A 87 12.15 -5.18 5.55
CA ASN A 87 11.45 -6.29 6.19
C ASN A 87 10.03 -6.46 5.64
N SER A 88 9.28 -5.37 5.43
CA SER A 88 7.96 -5.40 4.80
C SER A 88 8.01 -5.95 3.37
N VAL A 89 9.00 -5.54 2.56
CA VAL A 89 9.16 -6.03 1.18
C VAL A 89 9.47 -7.53 1.16
N LYS A 90 10.36 -8.02 2.03
CA LYS A 90 10.67 -9.46 2.13
C LYS A 90 9.44 -10.27 2.53
N ILE A 91 8.74 -9.85 3.58
CA ILE A 91 7.56 -10.56 4.08
C ILE A 91 6.47 -10.54 3.01
N ALA A 92 6.13 -9.38 2.46
CA ALA A 92 5.10 -9.25 1.42
C ALA A 92 5.44 -10.05 0.16
N GLY A 93 6.71 -10.08 -0.26
CA GLY A 93 7.15 -10.85 -1.42
C GLY A 93 6.98 -12.36 -1.21
N ILE A 94 7.45 -12.88 -0.08
CA ILE A 94 7.35 -14.31 0.25
C ILE A 94 5.88 -14.72 0.40
N THR A 95 5.06 -13.91 1.08
CA THR A 95 3.64 -14.22 1.25
C THR A 95 2.87 -14.14 -0.07
N ALA A 96 3.16 -13.16 -0.93
CA ALA A 96 2.54 -13.06 -2.25
C ALA A 96 2.84 -14.31 -3.11
N ILE A 97 4.09 -14.78 -3.13
CA ILE A 97 4.47 -16.01 -3.82
C ILE A 97 3.71 -17.22 -3.26
N GLY A 98 3.66 -17.35 -1.92
CA GLY A 98 2.93 -18.43 -1.26
C GLY A 98 1.43 -18.42 -1.58
N ILE A 99 0.80 -17.25 -1.52
CA ILE A 99 -0.63 -17.07 -1.84
C ILE A 99 -0.88 -17.43 -3.30
N VAL A 100 -0.06 -16.97 -4.24
CA VAL A 100 -0.22 -17.28 -5.68
C VAL A 100 -0.05 -18.77 -5.94
N ALA A 101 0.97 -19.41 -5.37
CA ALA A 101 1.22 -20.84 -5.57
C ALA A 101 0.06 -21.71 -5.05
N LEU A 102 -0.43 -21.42 -3.84
CA LEU A 102 -1.54 -22.14 -3.23
C LEU A 102 -2.87 -21.86 -3.93
N SER A 103 -3.17 -20.58 -4.22
CA SER A 103 -4.41 -20.20 -4.90
C SER A 103 -4.49 -20.75 -6.32
N THR A 104 -3.38 -20.76 -7.07
CA THR A 104 -3.35 -21.30 -8.44
C THR A 104 -3.55 -22.81 -8.45
N THR A 105 -2.89 -23.55 -7.54
CA THR A 105 -3.04 -25.01 -7.42
C THR A 105 -4.47 -25.39 -7.02
N CYS A 106 -5.02 -24.66 -6.04
CA CYS A 106 -6.41 -24.82 -5.61
C CYS A 106 -7.39 -24.52 -6.76
N ALA A 107 -7.22 -23.39 -7.45
CA ALA A 107 -8.04 -23.00 -8.59
C ALA A 107 -7.99 -24.02 -9.73
N TYR A 108 -6.83 -24.64 -9.99
CA TYR A 108 -6.71 -25.71 -10.99
C TYR A 108 -7.54 -26.95 -10.63
N ALA A 109 -7.46 -27.41 -9.38
CA ALA A 109 -8.27 -28.52 -8.90
C ALA A 109 -9.77 -28.20 -9.01
N PHE A 110 -10.18 -27.00 -8.61
CA PHE A 110 -11.56 -26.54 -8.78
C PHE A 110 -11.96 -26.38 -10.26
N ALA A 111 -11.10 -25.94 -11.17
CA ALA A 111 -11.47 -25.70 -12.56
C ALA A 111 -11.50 -26.97 -13.43
N ARG A 112 -10.61 -27.93 -13.18
CA ARG A 112 -10.39 -29.09 -14.07
C ARG A 112 -10.78 -30.45 -13.47
N MET A 113 -10.73 -30.62 -12.15
CA MET A 113 -11.06 -31.90 -11.52
C MET A 113 -12.54 -31.95 -11.09
N ARG A 114 -13.14 -33.15 -11.15
CA ARG A 114 -14.52 -33.41 -10.71
C ARG A 114 -14.46 -34.23 -9.41
N PHE A 115 -14.81 -33.60 -8.30
CA PHE A 115 -14.86 -34.23 -6.97
C PHE A 115 -16.20 -33.94 -6.29
N PRO A 116 -16.71 -34.86 -5.45
CA PRO A 116 -17.96 -34.64 -4.72
C PRO A 116 -17.80 -33.49 -3.73
N GLY A 117 -18.84 -32.65 -3.59
CA GLY A 117 -18.84 -31.52 -2.62
C GLY A 117 -18.19 -30.22 -3.10
N LYS A 118 -17.69 -30.14 -4.35
CA LYS A 118 -17.05 -28.94 -4.93
C LYS A 118 -17.85 -27.64 -4.77
N ALA A 119 -19.16 -27.68 -5.02
CA ALA A 119 -20.01 -26.50 -4.94
C ALA A 119 -20.22 -26.02 -3.48
N THR A 120 -20.31 -26.95 -2.54
CA THR A 120 -20.42 -26.65 -1.11
C THR A 120 -19.15 -26.04 -0.58
N LEU A 121 -17.98 -26.55 -0.99
CA LEU A 121 -16.68 -26.04 -0.57
C LEU A 121 -16.43 -24.61 -1.08
N LEU A 122 -16.73 -24.32 -2.35
CA LEU A 122 -16.63 -22.96 -2.90
C LEU A 122 -17.52 -21.95 -2.18
N LYS A 123 -18.78 -22.32 -1.90
CA LYS A 123 -19.72 -21.47 -1.16
C LYS A 123 -19.26 -21.27 0.29
N GLY A 124 -18.77 -22.32 0.94
CA GLY A 124 -18.21 -22.26 2.28
C GLY A 124 -17.02 -21.31 2.37
N MET A 125 -16.05 -21.42 1.45
CA MET A 125 -14.90 -20.50 1.41
C MET A 125 -15.33 -19.04 1.26
N LEU A 126 -16.29 -18.75 0.38
CA LEU A 126 -16.80 -17.40 0.19
C LEU A 126 -17.48 -16.85 1.45
N ILE A 127 -18.33 -17.66 2.09
CA ILE A 127 -19.04 -17.27 3.30
C ILE A 127 -18.06 -17.05 4.46
N PHE A 128 -17.10 -17.95 4.66
CA PHE A 128 -16.11 -17.83 5.74
C PHE A 128 -15.15 -16.64 5.52
N GLN A 129 -14.82 -16.28 4.29
CA GLN A 129 -14.02 -15.10 3.97
C GLN A 129 -14.77 -13.77 4.20
N MET A 130 -16.10 -13.77 4.07
CA MET A 130 -16.95 -12.60 4.31
C MET A 130 -17.28 -12.38 5.78
N PHE A 131 -17.05 -13.38 6.65
CA PHE A 131 -17.21 -13.21 8.09
C PHE A 131 -16.24 -12.12 8.57
N SER A 132 -16.76 -11.10 9.26
CA SER A 132 -16.05 -9.84 9.45
C SER A 132 -14.67 -10.04 10.06
N GLY A 133 -13.64 -9.51 9.40
CA GLY A 133 -12.25 -9.57 9.84
C GLY A 133 -11.99 -8.92 11.20
N GLY A 134 -12.96 -8.24 11.82
CA GLY A 134 -12.82 -7.71 13.19
C GLY A 134 -12.45 -8.77 14.23
N PHE A 135 -12.94 -10.00 14.09
CA PHE A 135 -12.61 -11.10 15.02
C PHE A 135 -11.26 -11.77 14.74
N VAL A 136 -10.85 -11.81 13.46
CA VAL A 136 -9.62 -12.49 13.00
C VAL A 136 -8.42 -11.53 12.99
N SER A 137 -8.66 -10.24 12.76
CA SER A 137 -7.64 -9.19 12.80
C SER A 137 -7.10 -9.02 14.21
N GLY A 138 -7.89 -9.21 15.28
CA GLY A 138 -7.36 -9.16 16.65
C GLY A 138 -6.24 -10.18 16.91
N SER A 139 -6.39 -11.42 16.44
CA SER A 139 -5.37 -12.47 16.60
C SER A 139 -4.24 -12.34 15.57
N ALA A 140 -4.55 -11.98 14.33
CA ALA A 140 -3.54 -11.72 13.31
C ALA A 140 -2.68 -10.50 13.66
N VAL A 141 -3.27 -9.42 14.19
CA VAL A 141 -2.53 -8.25 14.68
C VAL A 141 -1.63 -8.65 15.84
N CYS A 142 -2.06 -9.48 16.79
CA CYS A 142 -1.13 -9.98 17.82
C CYS A 142 0.03 -10.79 17.22
N VAL A 143 -0.21 -11.66 16.24
CA VAL A 143 0.86 -12.44 15.57
C VAL A 143 1.76 -11.54 14.73
N TYR A 144 1.20 -10.56 14.01
CA TYR A 144 1.96 -9.58 13.25
C TYR A 144 2.72 -8.65 14.16
N LEU A 145 2.19 -8.26 15.33
CA LEU A 145 2.86 -7.44 16.33
C LEU A 145 3.97 -8.23 17.03
N ILE A 146 3.80 -9.54 17.29
CA ILE A 146 4.86 -10.40 17.82
C ILE A 146 5.95 -10.68 16.76
N ALA A 147 5.57 -10.86 15.49
CA ALA A 147 6.50 -10.97 14.39
C ALA A 147 7.22 -9.63 14.11
N TRP A 148 6.52 -8.52 14.28
CA TRP A 148 7.04 -7.16 14.22
C TRP A 148 8.06 -6.99 15.35
N ASP A 149 7.68 -7.18 16.61
CA ASP A 149 8.53 -7.07 17.81
C ASP A 149 9.79 -7.97 17.74
N ASN A 150 9.65 -9.23 17.31
CA ASN A 150 10.81 -10.13 17.09
C ASN A 150 11.73 -9.67 15.95
N THR A 151 11.20 -8.96 14.95
CA THR A 151 12.03 -8.40 13.87
C THR A 151 12.85 -7.20 14.35
N PHE A 152 12.40 -6.47 15.38
CA PHE A 152 13.17 -5.37 15.99
C PHE A 152 14.32 -5.85 16.87
N HIS A 153 14.10 -6.91 17.66
CA HIS A 153 15.12 -7.46 18.55
C HIS A 153 16.33 -8.08 17.82
N LEU A 154 16.19 -8.45 16.54
CA LEU A 154 17.30 -8.97 15.72
C LEU A 154 18.19 -7.87 15.11
N SER A 155 17.95 -6.59 15.45
CA SER A 155 18.67 -5.44 14.90
C SER A 155 19.29 -4.51 15.95
N VAL A 156 19.46 -4.98 17.19
CA VAL A 156 20.33 -4.37 18.22
C VAL A 156 21.51 -5.29 18.50
#